data_AF-A0AA39ZFP7-F1
#
_entry.id   AF-A0AA39ZFP7-F1
#
_cell.length_a   1.000
_cell.length_b   1.000
_cell.length_c   1.000
_cell.angle_alpha   90.00
_cell.angle_beta   90.00
_cell.angle_gamma   90.00
#
_symmetry.space_group_name_H-M   'P 1'
#
loop_
_entity.id
_entity.type
_entity.pdbx_description
1 polymer ?
#
loop_
_entity_poly.entity_id
_entity_poly.type
_entity_poly.pdbx_seq_one_letter_code
_entity_poly.pdbx_strand_id
1 'polypeptide(L)'
;MTSTTNNNDVTDMEALYRRAIADASSLTQAETNLIFGWASPEEDERICRIKANGKTRAELIAIAVTNPEQLTKVESELIRRSKGLLADFRREEQNPNQPPLDLPGLLELIDRAQDALGEAINSSPLYHEAHKAVWDALDDQEKLAIIAARNRLVQIRDEERGEDNRIYQLIRAKQAEEMASLGYLID
;
A
#
# COMPACT_ATOMS: atom_id res chain seq x y z
N MET A 1 -15.78 -2.24 23.21
CA MET A 1 -16.52 -1.10 22.64
C MET A 1 -17.14 -1.60 21.36
N THR A 2 -18.46 -1.72 21.32
CA THR A 2 -19.23 -2.16 20.15
C THR A 2 -19.36 -0.96 19.20
N SER A 3 -18.60 -0.95 18.11
CA SER A 3 -18.85 -0.03 16.99
C SER A 3 -20.26 -0.27 16.51
N THR A 4 -21.14 0.69 16.78
CA THR A 4 -22.51 0.68 16.28
C THR A 4 -22.46 1.52 15.02
N THR A 5 -22.14 0.89 13.89
CA THR A 5 -22.23 1.53 12.57
C THR A 5 -23.69 1.94 12.39
N ASN A 6 -23.97 3.25 12.34
CA ASN A 6 -25.33 3.74 12.23
C ASN A 6 -25.88 3.32 10.86
N ASN A 7 -27.14 2.89 10.80
CA ASN A 7 -27.81 2.52 9.54
C ASN A 7 -27.80 3.63 8.47
N ASN A 8 -27.57 4.88 8.88
CA ASN A 8 -27.41 6.02 7.97
C ASN A 8 -26.09 5.97 7.19
N ASP A 9 -24.99 5.53 7.82
CA ASP A 9 -23.66 5.49 7.18
C ASP A 9 -23.59 4.43 6.07
N VAL A 10 -24.29 3.31 6.25
CA VAL A 10 -24.42 2.24 5.23
C VAL A 10 -25.26 2.73 4.04
N THR A 11 -26.32 3.51 4.30
CA THR A 11 -27.19 4.07 3.27
C THR A 11 -26.44 5.11 2.42
N ASP A 12 -25.56 5.90 3.04
CA ASP A 12 -24.74 6.90 2.36
C ASP A 12 -23.66 6.25 1.46
N MET A 13 -23.05 5.14 1.89
CA MET A 13 -22.09 4.40 1.06
C MET A 13 -22.74 3.67 -0.12
N GLU A 14 -23.94 3.09 0.06
CA GLU A 14 -24.67 2.50 -1.07
C GLU A 14 -25.04 3.55 -2.13
N ALA A 15 -25.47 4.74 -1.69
CA ALA A 15 -25.75 5.85 -2.61
C ALA A 15 -24.49 6.27 -3.38
N LEU A 16 -23.35 6.37 -2.69
CA LEU A 16 -22.05 6.64 -3.31
C LEU A 16 -21.68 5.57 -4.35
N TYR A 17 -21.84 4.28 -4.03
CA TYR A 17 -21.56 3.18 -4.96
C TYR A 17 -22.47 3.21 -6.19
N ARG A 18 -23.77 3.43 -6.01
CA ARG A 18 -24.70 3.55 -7.15
C ARG A 18 -24.33 4.71 -8.05
N ARG A 19 -23.93 5.85 -7.48
CA ARG A 19 -23.47 7.02 -8.25
C ARG A 19 -22.18 6.72 -9.00
N ALA A 20 -21.23 6.04 -8.36
CA ALA A 20 -19.98 5.61 -9.00
C ALA A 20 -20.23 4.68 -10.20
N ILE A 21 -21.17 3.73 -10.07
CA ILE A 21 -21.56 2.80 -11.15
C ILE A 21 -22.23 3.55 -12.30
N ALA A 22 -23.10 4.53 -11.98
CA ALA A 22 -23.84 5.30 -12.98
C ALA A 22 -22.94 6.29 -13.74
N ASP A 23 -22.09 7.01 -13.02
CA ASP A 23 -21.15 7.99 -13.58
C ASP A 23 -19.99 8.23 -12.60
N ALA A 24 -18.91 7.47 -12.74
CA ALA A 24 -17.72 7.63 -11.92
C ALA A 24 -17.03 8.99 -12.10
N SER A 25 -17.21 9.68 -13.24
CA SER A 25 -16.61 11.00 -13.48
C SER A 25 -17.28 12.11 -12.65
N SER A 26 -18.48 11.83 -12.12
CA SER A 26 -19.20 12.74 -11.21
C SER A 26 -18.62 12.79 -9.80
N LEU A 27 -17.72 11.86 -9.45
CA LEU A 27 -17.14 11.77 -8.12
C LEU A 27 -16.02 12.79 -7.90
N THR A 28 -15.96 13.31 -6.69
CA THR A 28 -14.78 14.03 -6.20
C THR A 28 -13.63 13.07 -5.91
N GLN A 29 -12.41 13.61 -5.78
CA GLN A 29 -11.25 12.79 -5.38
C GLN A 29 -11.42 12.17 -3.99
N ALA A 30 -12.04 12.90 -3.05
CA ALA A 30 -12.30 12.38 -1.70
C ALA A 30 -13.26 11.18 -1.74
N GLU A 31 -14.31 11.24 -2.55
CA GLU A 31 -15.27 10.15 -2.74
C GLU A 31 -14.65 8.95 -3.46
N THR A 32 -13.80 9.21 -4.47
CA THR A 32 -12.96 8.18 -5.10
C THR A 32 -12.07 7.49 -4.08
N ASN A 33 -11.41 8.27 -3.21
CA ASN A 33 -10.56 7.73 -2.16
C ASN A 33 -11.35 6.88 -1.16
N LEU A 34 -12.56 7.30 -0.78
CA LEU A 34 -13.43 6.49 0.09
C LEU A 34 -13.77 5.13 -0.52
N ILE A 35 -14.11 5.07 -1.81
CA ILE A 35 -14.40 3.80 -2.51
C ILE A 35 -13.19 2.87 -2.52
N PHE A 36 -11.97 3.41 -2.67
CA PHE A 36 -10.75 2.62 -2.62
C PHE A 36 -10.20 2.34 -1.21
N GLY A 37 -10.76 2.98 -0.17
CA GLY A 37 -10.17 2.98 1.18
C GLY A 37 -8.81 3.70 1.23
N TRP A 38 -8.62 4.72 0.40
CA TRP A 38 -7.44 5.57 0.34
C TRP A 38 -7.57 6.74 1.34
N ALA A 39 -6.42 7.26 1.80
CA ALA A 39 -6.36 8.47 2.62
C ALA A 39 -6.91 9.70 1.87
N SER A 40 -7.27 10.78 2.58
CA SER A 40 -7.66 12.02 1.89
C SER A 40 -6.50 12.57 1.04
N PRO A 41 -6.76 13.42 0.03
CA PRO A 41 -5.70 14.01 -0.79
C PRO A 41 -4.61 14.73 0.03
N GLU A 42 -5.01 15.49 1.06
CA GLU A 42 -4.11 16.24 1.94
C GLU A 42 -3.27 15.30 2.81
N GLU A 43 -3.88 14.23 3.28
CA GLU A 43 -3.23 13.22 4.08
C GLU A 43 -2.24 12.40 3.25
N ASP A 44 -2.64 11.95 2.05
CA ASP A 44 -1.80 11.18 1.14
C ASP A 44 -0.56 11.98 0.72
N GLU A 45 -0.72 13.26 0.42
CA GLU A 45 0.39 14.17 0.10
C GLU A 45 1.34 14.32 1.28
N ARG A 46 0.81 14.46 2.51
CA ARG A 46 1.63 14.55 3.73
C ARG A 46 2.42 13.26 3.98
N ILE A 47 1.78 12.10 3.81
CA ILE A 47 2.42 10.80 3.95
C ILE A 47 3.55 10.65 2.91
N CYS A 48 3.29 11.01 1.65
CA CYS A 48 4.31 10.97 0.60
C CYS A 48 5.53 11.83 0.95
N ARG A 49 5.31 13.09 1.37
CA ARG A 49 6.38 14.01 1.76
C ARG A 49 7.30 13.42 2.83
N ILE A 50 6.72 12.77 3.83
CA ILE A 50 7.47 12.25 4.98
C ILE A 50 8.16 10.93 4.67
N LYS A 51 7.53 10.06 3.88
CA LYS A 51 8.01 8.70 3.64
C LYS A 51 8.81 8.54 2.34
N ALA A 52 8.71 9.49 1.41
CA ALA A 52 9.40 9.49 0.12
C ALA A 52 10.49 10.56 0.01
N ASN A 53 11.11 10.93 1.15
CA ASN A 53 12.22 11.90 1.19
C ASN A 53 11.85 13.25 0.55
N GLY A 54 10.70 13.80 0.95
CA GLY A 54 10.21 15.11 0.49
C GLY A 54 9.42 15.10 -0.81
N LYS A 55 9.33 13.97 -1.53
CA LYS A 55 8.58 13.88 -2.78
C LYS A 55 7.07 13.96 -2.56
N THR A 56 6.40 14.67 -3.46
CA THR A 56 4.95 14.75 -3.60
C THR A 56 4.39 13.50 -4.27
N ARG A 57 3.07 13.29 -4.17
CA ARG A 57 2.42 12.19 -4.92
C ARG A 57 2.64 12.34 -6.43
N ALA A 58 2.47 13.55 -6.96
CA ALA A 58 2.61 13.83 -8.38
C ALA A 58 4.02 13.50 -8.90
N GLU A 59 5.06 13.80 -8.12
CA GLU A 59 6.44 13.42 -8.46
C GLU A 59 6.63 11.90 -8.46
N LEU A 60 6.04 11.19 -7.49
CA LEU A 60 6.09 9.73 -7.46
C LEU A 60 5.38 9.11 -8.67
N ILE A 61 4.22 9.63 -9.06
CA ILE A 61 3.51 9.22 -10.28
C ILE A 61 4.38 9.46 -11.51
N ALA A 62 4.98 10.65 -11.62
CA ALA A 62 5.86 10.98 -12.73
C ALA A 62 7.07 10.03 -12.82
N ILE A 63 7.71 9.71 -11.69
CA ILE A 63 8.81 8.74 -11.62
C ILE A 63 8.31 7.34 -12.03
N ALA A 64 7.17 6.91 -11.51
CA ALA A 64 6.61 5.59 -11.84
C ALA A 64 6.33 5.42 -13.32
N VAL A 65 5.85 6.46 -13.99
CA VAL A 65 5.55 6.44 -15.43
C VAL A 65 6.83 6.51 -16.27
N THR A 66 7.84 7.26 -15.84
CA THR A 66 9.02 7.55 -16.66
C THR A 66 10.23 6.67 -16.37
N ASN A 67 10.49 6.34 -15.10
CA ASN A 67 11.67 5.63 -14.59
C ASN A 67 11.30 4.72 -13.41
N PRO A 68 10.42 3.72 -13.59
CA PRO A 68 9.88 2.90 -12.49
C PRO A 68 10.95 2.10 -11.73
N GLU A 69 12.09 1.80 -12.34
CA GLU A 69 13.22 1.13 -11.70
C GLU A 69 13.86 1.96 -10.57
N GLN A 70 13.69 3.28 -10.60
CA GLN A 70 14.20 4.19 -9.56
C GLN A 70 13.32 4.23 -8.31
N LEU A 71 12.09 3.70 -8.39
CA LEU A 71 11.23 3.64 -7.22
C LEU A 71 11.79 2.68 -6.18
N THR A 72 11.87 3.16 -4.95
CA THR A 72 12.10 2.32 -3.77
C THR A 72 10.86 1.48 -3.44
N LYS A 73 11.04 0.51 -2.54
CA LYS A 73 9.94 -0.31 -2.00
C LYS A 73 8.87 0.56 -1.36
N VAL A 74 9.27 1.52 -0.52
CA VAL A 74 8.34 2.44 0.18
C VAL A 74 7.59 3.31 -0.82
N GLU A 75 8.29 3.93 -1.78
CA GLU A 75 7.66 4.77 -2.80
C GLU A 75 6.68 3.98 -3.67
N SER A 76 7.02 2.75 -4.03
CA SER A 76 6.13 1.88 -4.79
C SER A 76 4.88 1.49 -4.01
N GLU A 77 5.01 1.22 -2.71
CA GLU A 77 3.84 0.94 -1.86
C GLU A 77 2.98 2.19 -1.61
N LEU A 78 3.58 3.39 -1.55
CA LEU A 78 2.88 4.68 -1.42
C LEU A 78 2.02 4.97 -2.66
N ILE A 79 2.57 4.77 -3.87
CA ILE A 79 1.82 4.93 -5.11
C ILE A 79 0.62 3.98 -5.14
N ARG A 80 0.84 2.71 -4.76
CA ARG A 80 -0.20 1.68 -4.69
C ARG A 80 -1.17 1.85 -3.53
N ARG A 81 -0.87 2.75 -2.58
CA ARG A 81 -1.62 2.97 -1.35
C ARG A 81 -1.94 1.66 -0.64
N SER A 82 -0.93 0.80 -0.50
CA SER A 82 -1.19 -0.57 -0.06
C SER A 82 -1.53 -0.66 1.43
N LYS A 83 -2.49 -1.54 1.75
CA LYS A 83 -2.82 -1.89 3.14
C LYS A 83 -1.59 -2.35 3.95
N GLY A 84 -0.64 -3.03 3.30
CA GLY A 84 0.59 -3.50 3.93
C GLY A 84 1.43 -2.34 4.46
N LEU A 85 1.59 -1.29 3.66
CA LEU A 85 2.32 -0.10 4.07
C LEU A 85 1.66 0.63 5.24
N LEU A 86 0.34 0.77 5.23
CA LEU A 86 -0.38 1.39 6.34
C LEU A 86 -0.22 0.58 7.64
N ALA A 87 -0.21 -0.76 7.55
CA ALA A 87 0.09 -1.61 8.70
C ALA A 87 1.54 -1.45 9.19
N ASP A 88 2.50 -1.26 8.29
CA ASP A 88 3.90 -0.98 8.64
C ASP A 88 4.03 0.35 9.37
N PHE A 89 3.40 1.42 8.86
CA PHE A 89 3.39 2.72 9.52
C PHE A 89 2.73 2.67 10.89
N ARG A 90 1.67 1.87 11.05
CA ARG A 90 1.03 1.64 12.35
C ARG A 90 2.00 1.03 13.35
N ARG A 91 2.80 0.05 12.92
CA ARG A 91 3.81 -0.61 13.76
C ARG A 91 4.96 0.31 14.12
N GLU A 92 5.40 1.13 13.16
CA GLU A 92 6.43 2.16 13.40
C GLU A 92 5.96 3.18 14.44
N GLU A 93 4.75 3.71 14.29
CA GLU A 93 4.19 4.70 15.21
C GLU A 93 3.96 4.15 16.63
N GLN A 94 3.65 2.85 16.73
CA GLN A 94 3.49 2.17 18.01
C GLN A 94 4.81 1.74 18.67
N ASN A 95 5.95 1.90 17.98
CA ASN A 95 7.25 1.47 18.50
C ASN A 95 7.81 2.52 19.47
N PRO A 96 7.90 2.22 20.79
CA PRO A 96 8.37 3.19 21.78
C PRO A 96 9.84 3.57 21.64
N ASN A 97 10.61 2.82 20.83
CA ASN A 97 12.03 3.07 20.59
C ASN A 97 12.28 3.94 19.34
N GLN A 98 11.24 4.29 18.59
CA GLN A 98 11.33 5.22 17.48
C GLN A 98 10.73 6.57 17.88
N PRO A 99 11.30 7.69 17.39
CA PRO A 99 10.62 8.97 17.51
C PRO A 99 9.27 8.88 16.77
N PRO A 100 8.17 9.37 17.37
CA PRO A 100 6.87 9.36 16.71
C PRO A 100 6.96 10.10 15.39
N LEU A 101 6.22 9.63 14.39
CA LEU A 101 6.10 10.33 13.14
C LEU A 101 5.40 11.67 13.44
N ASP A 102 5.89 12.76 12.87
CA ASP A 102 5.27 14.09 12.99
C ASP A 102 3.99 14.17 12.14
N LEU A 103 3.11 13.17 12.30
CA LEU A 103 1.74 13.12 11.80
C LEU A 103 0.80 12.94 12.99
N PRO A 104 0.33 14.04 13.59
CA PRO A 104 -0.80 13.98 14.49
C PRO A 104 -1.97 13.26 13.82
N GLY A 105 -2.47 12.19 14.45
CA GLY A 105 -3.61 11.41 13.96
C GLY A 105 -3.29 10.35 12.91
N LEU A 106 -2.02 9.99 12.66
CA LEU A 106 -1.68 8.93 11.69
C LEU A 106 -2.34 7.58 12.01
N LEU A 107 -2.41 7.20 13.29
CA LEU A 107 -3.08 5.97 13.70
C LEU A 107 -4.59 6.02 13.38
N GLU A 108 -5.26 7.12 13.71
CA GLU A 108 -6.67 7.32 13.37
C GLU A 108 -6.91 7.30 11.86
N LEU A 109 -5.97 7.82 11.09
CA LEU A 109 -6.00 7.77 9.63
C LEU A 109 -5.87 6.34 9.10
N ILE A 110 -4.88 5.61 9.59
CA ILE A 110 -4.66 4.21 9.21
C ILE A 110 -5.89 3.37 9.55
N ASP A 111 -6.47 3.61 10.73
CA ASP A 111 -7.63 2.88 11.23
C ASP A 111 -8.86 3.16 10.36
N ARG A 112 -9.14 4.44 10.03
CA ARG A 112 -10.23 4.80 9.11
C ARG A 112 -10.05 4.16 7.73
N ALA A 113 -8.85 4.21 7.16
CA ALA A 113 -8.56 3.62 5.85
C ALA A 113 -8.73 2.08 5.85
N GLN A 114 -8.37 1.42 6.95
CA GLN A 114 -8.51 -0.03 7.10
C GLN A 114 -9.97 -0.45 7.31
N ASP A 115 -10.70 0.26 8.16
CA ASP A 115 -12.10 -0.03 8.51
C ASP A 115 -13.04 0.20 7.33
N ALA A 116 -12.91 1.34 6.63
CA ALA A 116 -13.75 1.66 5.46
C ALA A 116 -13.66 0.56 4.39
N LEU A 117 -12.46 0.04 4.14
CA LEU A 117 -12.25 -1.03 3.15
C LEU A 117 -12.69 -2.41 3.66
N GLY A 118 -12.64 -2.64 4.98
CA GLY A 118 -13.09 -3.89 5.60
C GLY A 118 -14.61 -4.04 5.61
N GLU A 119 -15.33 -2.97 5.98
CA GLU A 119 -16.79 -2.95 5.93
C GLU A 119 -17.29 -2.97 4.49
N ALA A 120 -16.71 -2.18 3.58
CA ALA A 120 -17.17 -2.09 2.20
C ALA A 120 -17.20 -3.44 1.46
N ILE A 121 -16.15 -4.24 1.61
CA ILE A 121 -16.02 -5.56 0.96
C ILE A 121 -17.06 -6.56 1.48
N ASN A 122 -17.34 -6.52 2.79
CA ASN A 122 -18.19 -7.52 3.43
C ASN A 122 -19.67 -7.15 3.42
N SER A 123 -19.99 -5.86 3.27
CA SER A 123 -21.33 -5.34 3.56
C SER A 123 -22.15 -4.95 2.33
N SER A 124 -21.55 -4.75 1.14
CA SER A 124 -22.30 -4.31 -0.03
C SER A 124 -21.97 -5.10 -1.31
N PRO A 125 -22.98 -5.70 -1.98
CA PRO A 125 -22.76 -6.35 -3.27
C PRO A 125 -22.38 -5.35 -4.37
N LEU A 126 -22.66 -4.05 -4.19
CA LEU A 126 -22.37 -2.99 -5.16
C LEU A 126 -20.90 -2.54 -5.11
N TYR A 127 -20.19 -2.83 -4.03
CA TYR A 127 -18.82 -2.34 -3.83
C TYR A 127 -17.89 -2.74 -4.98
N HIS A 128 -17.93 -4.00 -5.43
CA HIS A 128 -17.04 -4.46 -6.50
C HIS A 128 -17.32 -3.78 -7.84
N GLU A 129 -18.59 -3.54 -8.16
CA GLU A 129 -19.00 -2.83 -9.37
C GLU A 129 -18.57 -1.36 -9.31
N ALA A 130 -18.80 -0.69 -8.17
CA ALA A 130 -18.37 0.68 -7.95
C ALA A 130 -16.83 0.81 -8.01
N HIS A 131 -16.10 -0.05 -7.31
CA HIS A 131 -14.64 -0.08 -7.34
C HIS A 131 -14.11 -0.28 -8.77
N LYS A 132 -14.74 -1.15 -9.57
CA LYS A 132 -14.38 -1.33 -10.98
C LYS A 132 -14.68 -0.06 -11.80
N ALA A 133 -15.86 0.53 -11.64
CA ALA A 133 -16.25 1.72 -12.38
C ALA A 133 -15.30 2.90 -12.10
N VAL A 134 -14.94 3.11 -10.83
CA VAL A 134 -13.98 4.14 -10.43
C VAL A 134 -12.59 3.82 -10.96
N TRP A 135 -12.14 2.57 -10.88
CA TRP A 135 -10.86 2.16 -11.47
C TRP A 135 -10.81 2.47 -12.96
N ASP A 136 -11.85 2.15 -13.71
CA ASP A 136 -11.94 2.42 -15.15
C ASP A 136 -11.95 3.92 -15.45
N ALA A 137 -12.43 4.76 -14.52
CA ALA A 137 -12.48 6.22 -14.65
C ALA A 137 -11.22 6.96 -14.16
N LEU A 138 -10.28 6.29 -13.48
CA LEU A 138 -9.00 6.90 -13.09
C LEU A 138 -8.25 7.41 -14.33
N ASP A 139 -7.44 8.45 -14.15
CA ASP A 139 -6.60 8.95 -15.22
C ASP A 139 -5.54 7.89 -15.63
N ASP A 140 -5.13 7.93 -16.89
CA ASP A 140 -4.24 6.93 -17.45
C ASP A 140 -2.84 6.97 -16.81
N GLN A 141 -2.36 8.14 -16.37
CA GLN A 141 -1.07 8.25 -15.70
C GLN A 141 -1.10 7.62 -14.31
N GLU A 142 -2.15 7.84 -13.53
CA GLU A 142 -2.35 7.20 -12.23
C GLU A 142 -2.44 5.67 -12.38
N LYS A 143 -3.22 5.18 -13.36
CA LYS A 143 -3.30 3.73 -13.65
C LYS A 143 -1.93 3.16 -14.02
N LEU A 144 -1.22 3.81 -14.93
CA LEU A 144 0.11 3.38 -15.36
C LEU A 144 1.11 3.39 -14.19
N ALA A 145 1.06 4.43 -13.35
CA ALA A 145 1.91 4.53 -12.16
C ALA A 145 1.63 3.40 -11.17
N ILE A 146 0.37 3.09 -10.87
CA ILE A 146 -0.02 1.99 -9.97
C ILE A 146 0.48 0.64 -10.52
N ILE A 147 0.33 0.41 -11.83
CA ILE A 147 0.82 -0.82 -12.49
C ILE A 147 2.34 -0.90 -12.43
N ALA A 148 3.03 0.19 -12.77
CA ALA A 148 4.49 0.25 -12.77
C ALA A 148 5.07 0.03 -11.37
N ALA A 149 4.51 0.69 -10.35
CA ALA A 149 4.87 0.50 -8.95
C ALA A 149 4.62 -0.96 -8.47
N ARG A 150 3.53 -1.60 -8.92
CA ARG A 150 3.29 -3.02 -8.64
C ARG A 150 4.37 -3.91 -9.23
N ASN A 151 4.72 -3.69 -10.49
CA ASN A 151 5.76 -4.47 -11.16
C ASN A 151 7.11 -4.27 -10.49
N ARG A 152 7.44 -3.04 -10.08
CA ARG A 152 8.68 -2.76 -9.35
C ARG A 152 8.72 -3.50 -8.01
N LEU A 153 7.63 -3.54 -7.27
CA LEU A 153 7.58 -4.31 -6.01
C LEU A 153 7.79 -5.81 -6.20
N VAL A 154 7.28 -6.38 -7.29
CA VAL A 154 7.52 -7.79 -7.61
C VAL A 154 9.02 -8.00 -7.85
N GLN A 155 9.64 -7.13 -8.67
CA GLN A 155 11.09 -7.20 -8.93
C GLN A 155 11.91 -7.07 -7.65
N ILE A 156 11.63 -6.08 -6.80
CA ILE A 156 12.33 -5.91 -5.52
C ILE A 156 12.22 -7.17 -4.65
N ARG A 157 11.03 -7.78 -4.57
CA ARG A 157 10.84 -9.01 -3.78
C ARG A 157 11.56 -10.21 -4.36
N ASP A 158 11.67 -10.31 -5.67
CA ASP A 158 12.42 -11.36 -6.33
C ASP A 158 13.94 -11.15 -6.18
N GLU A 159 14.42 -9.91 -6.23
CA GLU A 159 15.79 -9.51 -5.91
C GLU A 159 16.14 -9.87 -4.45
N GLU A 160 15.30 -9.47 -3.49
CA GLU A 160 15.43 -9.80 -2.06
C GLU A 160 15.52 -11.32 -1.84
N ARG A 161 14.61 -12.10 -2.46
CA ARG A 161 14.62 -13.57 -2.37
C ARG A 161 15.87 -14.19 -3.01
N GLY A 162 16.34 -13.61 -4.11
CA GLY A 162 17.57 -14.04 -4.78
C GLY A 162 18.79 -13.89 -3.87
N GLU A 163 18.89 -12.75 -3.19
CA GLU A 163 19.98 -12.47 -2.26
C GLU A 163 19.92 -13.37 -1.01
N ASP A 164 18.73 -13.58 -0.43
CA ASP A 164 18.54 -14.51 0.68
C ASP A 164 19.05 -15.92 0.31
N ASN A 165 18.65 -16.42 -0.87
CA ASN A 165 19.12 -17.71 -1.37
C ASN A 165 20.65 -17.75 -1.53
N ARG A 166 21.26 -16.67 -2.04
CA ARG A 166 22.71 -16.57 -2.18
C ARG A 166 23.41 -16.64 -0.81
N ILE A 167 22.90 -15.90 0.17
CA ILE A 167 23.44 -15.91 1.54
C ILE A 167 23.33 -17.31 2.15
N TYR A 168 22.20 -17.99 2.00
CA TYR A 168 22.03 -19.37 2.47
C TYR A 168 23.05 -20.33 1.85
N GLN A 169 23.33 -20.22 0.55
CA GLN A 169 24.33 -21.06 -0.10
C GLN A 169 25.74 -20.77 0.41
N LEU A 170 26.09 -19.50 0.66
CA LEU A 170 27.38 -19.13 1.23
C LEU A 170 27.57 -19.68 2.65
N ILE A 171 26.53 -19.62 3.48
CA ILE A 171 26.56 -20.19 4.83
C ILE A 171 26.77 -21.71 4.77
N ARG A 172 26.03 -22.42 3.91
CA ARG A 172 26.20 -23.86 3.73
C ARG A 172 27.60 -24.24 3.23
N ALA A 173 28.13 -23.49 2.26
CA ALA A 173 29.46 -23.75 1.73
C ALA A 173 30.53 -23.62 2.83
N LYS A 174 30.46 -22.55 3.65
CA LYS A 174 31.35 -22.38 4.80
C LYS A 174 31.21 -23.50 5.83
N GLN A 175 29.99 -23.89 6.17
CA GLN A 175 29.75 -25.01 7.10
C GLN A 175 30.32 -26.33 6.56
N ALA A 176 30.20 -26.59 5.26
CA ALA A 176 30.77 -27.77 4.63
C ALA A 176 32.32 -27.74 4.66
N GLU A 177 32.93 -26.58 4.39
CA GLU A 177 34.38 -26.38 4.50
C GLU A 177 34.89 -26.61 5.94
N GLU A 178 34.18 -26.08 6.94
CA GLU A 178 34.51 -26.28 8.35
C GLU A 178 34.38 -27.75 8.78
N MET A 179 33.32 -28.44 8.35
CA MET A 179 33.12 -29.87 8.65
C MET A 179 34.18 -30.76 7.97
N ALA A 180 34.56 -30.43 6.74
CA ALA A 180 35.66 -31.11 6.04
C ALA A 180 37.02 -30.86 6.73
N SER A 181 37.26 -29.64 7.21
CA SER A 181 38.47 -29.27 7.96
C SER A 181 38.56 -29.97 9.33
N LEU A 182 37.42 -30.22 9.97
CA LEU A 182 37.33 -30.96 11.23
C LEU A 182 37.41 -32.49 11.07
N GLY A 183 37.60 -33.00 9.85
CA GLY A 183 37.78 -34.43 9.58
C GLY A 183 36.50 -35.26 9.59
N TYR A 184 35.31 -34.63 9.56
CA TYR A 184 34.05 -35.32 9.35
C TYR A 184 33.85 -35.58 7.84
N LEU A 185 34.59 -36.54 7.30
CA LEU A 185 34.23 -37.19 6.03
C LEU A 185 33.15 -38.24 6.35
N ILE A 186 31.96 -38.03 5.81
CA ILE A 186 30.92 -39.05 5.73
C ILE A 186 31.38 -40.02 4.64
N ASP A 187 31.73 -41.25 5.03
CA ASP A 187 31.84 -42.40 4.12
C ASP A 187 30.48 -42.73 3.47
#